data_AF-A0A7L7L8L3-F1
#
_entry.id   AF-A0A7L7L8L3-F1
#
_cell.length_a   1.000
_cell.length_b   1.000
_cell.length_c   1.000
_cell.angle_alpha   90.00
_cell.angle_beta   90.00
_cell.angle_gamma   90.00
#
_symmetry.space_group_name_H-M   'P 1'
#
loop_
_entity.id
_entity.type
_entity.pdbx_description
1 polymer ?
#
loop_
_entity_poly.entity_id
_entity_poly.type
_entity_poly.pdbx_seq_one_letter_code
_entity_poly.pdbx_strand_id
1 'polypeptide(L)'
;MLNLSKSVYYYQSFQDHQVEEDVLRQKAEQHPQEGFWKAFGRLRQEGQPCNHKRVYRIYKVLGLNLRRKAKKRLLTRLQQPLQVPEQLNHT
;
A
#
# COMPACT_ATOMS: atom_id res chain seq x y z
N MET A 1 -28.53 18.20 -27.28
CA MET A 1 -27.19 17.96 -27.86
C MET A 1 -26.14 18.44 -26.87
N LEU A 2 -25.12 17.63 -26.57
CA LEU A 2 -24.03 18.03 -25.68
C LEU A 2 -23.15 19.04 -26.43
N ASN A 3 -23.02 20.26 -25.91
CA ASN A 3 -22.29 21.36 -26.56
C ASN A 3 -20.77 21.23 -26.29
N LEU A 4 -20.18 20.11 -26.73
CA LEU A 4 -18.75 19.80 -26.56
C LEU A 4 -17.96 20.16 -27.83
N SER A 5 -16.75 20.68 -27.67
CA SER A 5 -15.87 20.91 -28.82
C SER A 5 -15.40 19.57 -29.42
N LYS A 6 -15.19 19.55 -30.74
CA LYS A 6 -14.77 18.36 -31.48
C LYS A 6 -13.47 17.76 -30.93
N SER A 7 -12.52 18.59 -30.51
CA SER A 7 -11.23 18.15 -29.94
C SER A 7 -11.39 17.41 -28.61
N VAL A 8 -12.31 17.85 -27.74
CA VAL A 8 -12.60 17.16 -26.47
C VAL A 8 -13.31 15.84 -26.74
N TYR A 9 -14.21 15.81 -27.73
CA TYR A 9 -14.94 14.60 -28.10
C TYR A 9 -14.03 13.46 -28.59
N TYR A 10 -12.99 13.78 -29.38
CA TYR A 10 -12.05 12.79 -29.91
C TYR A 10 -10.80 12.60 -29.05
N TYR A 11 -10.63 13.31 -27.94
CA TYR A 11 -9.44 13.19 -27.12
C TYR A 11 -9.37 11.79 -26.49
N GLN A 12 -8.28 11.08 -26.77
CA GLN A 12 -7.90 9.85 -26.07
C GLN A 12 -6.54 10.07 -25.43
N SER A 13 -6.44 9.81 -24.12
CA SER A 13 -5.17 9.89 -23.41
C SER A 13 -4.30 8.69 -23.80
N PHE A 14 -3.22 8.93 -24.53
CA PHE A 14 -2.17 7.92 -24.72
C PHE A 14 -1.35 7.79 -23.44
N GLN A 15 -1.23 6.58 -22.92
CA GLN A 15 -0.52 6.27 -21.68
C GLN A 15 0.31 5.03 -21.92
N ASP A 16 1.49 5.18 -22.53
CA ASP A 16 2.45 4.08 -22.58
C ASP A 16 3.18 4.00 -21.23
N HIS A 17 2.92 2.94 -20.48
CA HIS A 17 3.36 2.73 -19.10
C HIS A 17 4.06 1.38 -18.90
N GLN A 18 4.30 0.65 -20.00
CA GLN A 18 4.76 -0.75 -19.95
C GLN A 18 6.10 -0.87 -19.21
N VAL A 19 7.03 0.05 -19.48
CA VAL A 19 8.34 0.05 -18.82
C VAL A 19 8.23 0.21 -17.30
N GLU A 20 7.40 1.12 -16.80
CA GLU A 20 7.26 1.29 -15.34
C GLU A 20 6.48 0.16 -14.70
N GLU A 21 5.56 -0.46 -15.44
CA GLU A 21 4.83 -1.65 -15.00
C GLU A 21 5.78 -2.84 -14.80
N ASP A 22 6.62 -3.15 -15.78
CA ASP A 22 7.53 -4.29 -15.73
C ASP A 22 8.56 -4.15 -14.60
N VAL A 23 9.16 -2.97 -14.46
CA VAL A 23 10.13 -2.72 -13.38
C VAL A 23 9.44 -2.78 -12.00
N LEU A 24 8.22 -2.25 -11.87
CA LEU A 24 7.46 -2.36 -10.62
C LEU A 24 7.13 -3.81 -10.27
N ARG A 25 6.74 -4.63 -11.25
CA ARG A 25 6.48 -6.07 -11.06
C ARG A 25 7.73 -6.79 -10.59
N GLN A 26 8.86 -6.56 -11.26
CA GLN A 26 10.14 -7.14 -10.88
C GLN A 26 10.53 -6.76 -9.44
N LYS A 27 10.35 -5.49 -9.05
CA LYS A 27 10.64 -5.04 -7.68
C LYS A 27 9.69 -5.63 -6.64
N ALA A 28 8.41 -5.80 -6.99
CA ALA A 28 7.45 -6.43 -6.10
C ALA A 28 7.77 -7.91 -5.86
N GLU A 29 8.26 -8.62 -6.88
CA GLU A 29 8.72 -10.01 -6.75
C GLU A 29 10.00 -10.12 -5.91
N GLN A 30 10.97 -9.22 -6.12
CA GLN A 30 12.20 -9.18 -5.32
C GLN A 30 11.95 -8.82 -3.85
N HIS A 31 10.96 -7.97 -3.59
CA HIS A 31 10.68 -7.43 -2.26
C HIS A 31 9.18 -7.45 -1.92
N PRO A 32 8.59 -8.63 -1.69
CA PRO A 32 7.13 -8.78 -1.53
C PRO A 32 6.58 -8.18 -0.23
N GLN A 33 7.44 -7.90 0.76
CA GLN A 33 7.03 -7.31 2.04
C GLN A 33 7.01 -5.79 2.02
N GLU A 34 7.34 -5.17 0.89
CA GLU A 34 7.56 -3.74 0.82
C GLU A 34 6.40 -2.99 0.17
N GLY A 35 6.05 -1.87 0.80
CA GLY A 35 5.05 -0.96 0.26
C GLY A 35 5.62 -0.06 -0.82
N PHE A 36 4.70 0.65 -1.48
CA PHE A 36 4.98 1.61 -2.54
C PHE A 36 6.21 2.51 -2.32
N TRP A 37 6.34 3.13 -1.14
CA TRP A 37 7.42 4.10 -0.90
C TRP A 37 8.82 3.48 -0.95
N LYS A 38 8.98 2.24 -0.52
CA LYS A 38 10.26 1.52 -0.59
C LYS A 38 10.57 1.06 -2.01
N ALA A 39 9.56 0.57 -2.73
CA ALA A 39 9.71 0.23 -4.14
C ALA A 39 10.09 1.46 -4.98
N PHE A 40 9.37 2.58 -4.79
CA PHE A 40 9.68 3.85 -5.46
C PHE A 40 11.06 4.41 -5.07
N GLY A 41 11.46 4.28 -3.81
CA GLY A 41 12.79 4.67 -3.35
C GLY A 41 13.90 3.95 -4.11
N ARG A 42 13.75 2.63 -4.37
CA ARG A 42 14.72 1.87 -5.18
C ARG A 42 14.74 2.29 -6.63
N LEU A 43 13.56 2.48 -7.25
CA LEU A 43 13.46 2.99 -8.62
C LEU A 43 14.20 4.33 -8.77
N ARG A 44 14.12 5.18 -7.75
CA ARG A 44 14.83 6.45 -7.72
C ARG A 44 16.34 6.30 -7.54
N GLN A 45 16.80 5.31 -6.75
CA GLN A 45 18.23 4.99 -6.60
C GLN A 45 18.84 4.45 -7.89
N GLU A 46 18.04 3.75 -8.69
CA GLU A 46 18.42 3.25 -10.02
C GLU A 46 18.47 4.36 -11.09
N GLY A 47 18.13 5.59 -10.72
CA GLY A 47 18.21 6.76 -11.60
C GLY A 47 17.02 6.94 -12.53
N GLN A 48 15.93 6.18 -12.36
CA GLN A 48 14.74 6.28 -13.20
C GLN A 48 14.02 7.63 -12.93
N PRO A 49 13.87 8.53 -13.93
CA PRO A 49 13.21 9.82 -13.74
C PRO A 49 11.68 9.68 -13.78
N CYS A 50 11.11 8.87 -12.90
CA CYS A 50 9.66 8.60 -12.86
C CYS A 50 8.94 9.50 -11.84
N ASN A 51 7.82 10.11 -12.25
CA ASN A 51 6.95 10.85 -11.34
C ASN A 51 6.23 9.88 -10.38
N HIS A 52 6.43 10.05 -9.07
CA HIS A 52 5.80 9.23 -8.04
C HIS A 52 4.27 9.11 -8.17
N LYS A 53 3.58 10.15 -8.67
CA LYS A 53 2.11 10.09 -8.87
C LYS A 53 1.73 9.09 -9.96
N ARG A 54 2.51 9.02 -11.05
CA ARG A 54 2.30 8.09 -12.17
C ARG A 54 2.58 6.66 -11.73
N VAL A 55 3.75 6.43 -11.11
CA VAL A 55 4.13 5.13 -10.57
C VAL A 55 3.11 4.64 -9.54
N TYR A 56 2.60 5.52 -8.67
CA TYR A 56 1.58 5.15 -7.69
C TYR A 56 0.25 4.72 -8.33
N ARG A 57 -0.15 5.35 -9.44
CA ARG A 57 -1.35 4.94 -10.19
C ARG A 57 -1.17 3.54 -10.76
N ILE A 58 -0.04 3.28 -11.41
CA ILE A 58 0.31 1.97 -11.96
C ILE A 58 0.36 0.93 -10.84
N TYR A 59 1.05 1.22 -9.74
CA TYR A 59 1.12 0.36 -8.55
C TYR A 59 -0.25 -0.04 -7.99
N LYS A 60 -1.21 0.90 -7.98
CA LYS A 60 -2.60 0.63 -7.57
C LYS A 60 -3.35 -0.23 -8.58
N VAL A 61 -3.19 0.02 -9.88
CA VAL A 61 -3.80 -0.78 -10.96
C VAL A 61 -3.29 -2.23 -10.91
N LEU A 62 -2.00 -2.42 -10.61
CA LEU A 62 -1.37 -3.73 -10.45
C LEU A 62 -1.78 -4.48 -9.17
N GLY A 63 -2.49 -3.83 -8.24
CA GLY A 63 -2.93 -4.47 -7.02
C GLY A 63 -1.79 -4.82 -6.03
N LEU A 64 -0.62 -4.20 -6.16
CA LEU A 64 0.57 -4.50 -5.35
C LEU A 64 0.48 -4.01 -3.88
N ASN A 65 -0.67 -3.47 -3.47
CA ASN A 65 -0.86 -2.93 -2.14
C ASN A 65 -0.81 -4.04 -1.07
N LEU A 66 0.08 -3.87 -0.09
CA LEU A 66 0.13 -4.77 1.06
C LEU A 66 -1.18 -4.72 1.85
N ARG A 67 -1.82 -5.88 2.00
CA ARG A 67 -3.05 -5.98 2.79
C ARG A 67 -2.74 -5.72 4.27
N ARG A 68 -3.33 -4.68 4.83
CA ARG A 68 -3.33 -4.46 6.28
C ARG A 68 -4.12 -5.58 6.95
N LYS A 69 -3.50 -6.29 7.90
CA LYS A 69 -4.21 -7.27 8.73
C LYS A 69 -5.18 -6.53 9.67
N ALA A 70 -6.43 -6.97 9.70
CA ALA A 70 -7.41 -6.48 10.67
C ALA A 70 -6.99 -6.91 12.09
N LYS A 71 -7.29 -6.06 13.09
CA LYS A 71 -7.12 -6.45 14.49
C LYS A 71 -8.07 -7.60 14.78
N LYS A 72 -7.55 -8.72 15.29
CA LYS A 72 -8.38 -9.82 15.77
C LYS A 72 -9.06 -9.39 17.08
N ARG A 73 -10.36 -9.66 17.21
CA ARG A 73 -11.04 -9.49 18.50
C ARG A 73 -10.46 -10.52 19.47
N LEU A 74 -9.85 -10.06 20.55
CA LEU A 74 -9.50 -10.92 21.67
C LEU A 74 -10.77 -11.19 22.47
N LEU A 75 -10.93 -12.41 23.00
CA LEU A 75 -12.00 -12.67 23.97
C LEU A 75 -11.84 -11.72 25.16
N THR A 76 -12.97 -11.24 25.68
CA THR A 76 -12.99 -10.55 26.96
C THR A 76 -12.47 -11.52 28.02
N ARG A 77 -11.28 -11.25 28.55
CA ARG A 77 -10.72 -12.05 29.65
C ARG A 77 -11.71 -11.94 30.83
N LEU A 78 -12.04 -13.08 31.45
CA LEU A 78 -12.74 -13.05 32.73
C LEU A 78 -11.81 -12.34 33.72
N GLN A 79 -12.25 -11.23 34.30
CA GLN A 79 -11.48 -10.53 35.31
C GLN A 79 -11.47 -11.41 36.56
N GLN A 80 -10.33 -12.01 36.86
CA GLN A 80 -10.12 -12.66 38.15
C GLN A 80 -9.80 -11.57 39.17
N PRO A 81 -10.50 -11.53 40.32
CA PRO A 81 -10.14 -10.63 41.40
C PRO A 81 -8.70 -10.94 41.83
N LEU A 82 -7.88 -9.91 42.05
CA LEU A 82 -6.58 -10.10 42.66
C LEU A 82 -6.80 -10.66 44.08
N GLN A 83 -6.01 -11.66 44.44
CA GLN A 83 -6.01 -12.20 45.80
C GLN A 83 -5.44 -11.11 46.72
N VAL A 84 -6.29 -10.58 47.60
CA VAL A 84 -5.86 -9.64 48.63
C VAL A 84 -5.37 -10.47 49.82
N PRO A 85 -4.10 -10.38 50.22
CA PRO A 85 -3.62 -11.06 51.41
C PRO A 85 -4.29 -10.47 52.65
N GLU A 86 -4.65 -11.32 53.61
CA GLU A 86 -5.28 -10.88 54.86
C GLU A 86 -4.34 -10.02 55.73
N GLN A 87 -3.03 -10.19 55.55
CA GLN A 87 -1.99 -9.50 56.32
C GLN A 87 -0.84 -9.05 55.41
N LEU A 88 -0.21 -7.93 55.80
CA LEU A 88 1.06 -7.50 55.21
C LEU A 88 2.12 -8.61 55.39
N ASN A 89 2.79 -8.98 54.31
CA ASN A 89 3.90 -9.96 54.28
C ASN A 89 3.53 -11.43 54.59
N HIS A 90 2.37 -11.91 54.15
CA HIS A 90 2.12 -13.36 54.08
C HIS A 90 2.44 -13.88 52.67
N THR A 91 3.33 -14.86 52.58
CA THR A 91 3.75 -15.61 51.36
C THR A 91 2.74 -16.65 50.91
#